data_AF-A0A1C6VBL7-F1
#
_entry.id   AF-A0A1C6VBL7-F1
#
_cell.length_a   1.000
_cell.length_b   1.000
_cell.length_c   1.000
_cell.angle_alpha   90.00
_cell.angle_beta   90.00
_cell.angle_gamma   90.00
#
_symmetry.space_group_name_H-M   'P 1'
#
loop_
_entity.id
_entity.type
_entity.pdbx_description
1 polymer ?
#
loop_
_entity_poly.entity_id
_entity_poly.type
_entity_poly.pdbx_seq_one_letter_code
_entity_poly.pdbx_strand_id
1 'polypeptide(L)' 'MSTERFVVHLPVVADNLDTARRYARVITRAVSFLGNVDRTETTVSYEDEQGVHHRIFCDRLLGNGRRCTGRAGHPGDC' A
#
# COMPACT_ATOMS: atom_id res chain seq x y z
N MET A 1 -21.39 16.10 8.00
CA MET A 1 -20.99 15.99 6.59
C MET A 1 -20.45 14.58 6.39
N SER A 2 -20.88 13.87 5.34
CA SER A 2 -20.34 12.54 5.03
C SER A 2 -18.92 12.69 4.49
N THR A 3 -18.00 11.83 4.91
CA THR A 3 -16.65 11.75 4.34
C THR A 3 -16.66 10.88 3.09
N GLU A 4 -16.03 11.34 2.01
CA GLU A 4 -15.86 10.59 0.75
C GLU A 4 -14.43 10.04 0.64
N ARG A 5 -14.25 8.94 -0.09
CA ARG A 5 -12.92 8.35 -0.36
C ARG A 5 -12.44 8.80 -1.73
N PHE A 6 -11.21 9.31 -1.77
CA PHE A 6 -10.52 9.70 -3.00
C PHE A 6 -9.21 8.91 -3.14
N VAL A 7 -8.73 8.77 -4.37
CA VAL A 7 -7.44 8.16 -4.69
C VAL A 7 -6.53 9.23 -5.27
N VAL A 8 -5.31 9.32 -4.76
CA VAL A 8 -4.28 10.21 -5.29
C VAL A 8 -3.30 9.37 -6.12
N HIS A 9 -3.22 9.66 -7.41
CA HIS A 9 -2.26 9.02 -8.29
C HIS A 9 -0.92 9.78 -8.23
N LEU A 10 0.15 9.06 -7.89
CA LEU A 10 1.51 9.58 -7.91
C LEU A 10 2.36 8.66 -8.80
N PRO A 11 2.55 9.01 -10.09
CA PRO A 11 3.34 8.21 -11.02
C PRO A 11 4.79 8.08 -10.53
N VAL A 12 5.34 6.87 -10.65
CA VAL A 12 6.74 6.58 -10.35
C VAL A 12 7.33 5.70 -11.44
N VAL A 13 8.57 5.95 -11.82
CA VAL A 13 9.31 5.09 -12.77
C VAL A 13 10.06 4.03 -11.97
N ALA A 14 9.86 2.76 -12.30
CA ALA A 14 10.52 1.63 -11.65
C ALA A 14 10.77 0.51 -12.66
N ASP A 15 11.88 -0.21 -12.52
CA ASP A 15 12.27 -1.28 -13.45
C ASP A 15 11.31 -2.48 -13.43
N ASN A 16 10.56 -2.65 -12.34
CA ASN A 16 9.60 -3.72 -12.14
C ASN A 16 8.63 -3.41 -10.98
N LEU A 17 7.57 -4.23 -10.88
CA LEU A 17 6.55 -4.13 -9.83
C LEU A 17 7.14 -4.20 -8.41
N ASP A 18 8.21 -4.97 -8.24
CA ASP A 18 8.84 -5.15 -6.94
C ASP A 18 9.54 -3.88 -6.44
N THR A 19 10.22 -3.16 -7.34
CA THR A 19 10.76 -1.83 -7.07
C THR A 19 9.64 -0.81 -6.85
N ALA A 20 8.57 -0.84 -7.66
CA ALA A 20 7.42 0.04 -7.48
C ALA A 20 6.75 -0.13 -6.10
N ARG A 21 6.58 -1.39 -5.64
CA ARG A 21 6.09 -1.70 -4.29
C ARG A 21 7.00 -1.15 -3.19
N ARG A 22 8.32 -1.12 -3.39
CA ARG A 22 9.26 -0.53 -2.42
C ARG A 22 9.09 0.99 -2.34
N TYR A 23 8.98 1.68 -3.48
CA TYR A 23 8.70 3.11 -3.51
C TYR A 23 7.37 3.45 -2.84
N ALA A 24 6.29 2.75 -3.21
CA ALA A 24 4.99 2.93 -2.59
C ALA A 24 5.05 2.77 -1.06
N ARG A 25 5.75 1.74 -0.55
CA ARG A 25 5.94 1.53 0.90
C ARG A 25 6.67 2.68 1.59
N VAL A 26 7.71 3.24 0.95
CA VAL A 26 8.43 4.41 1.48
C VAL A 26 7.53 5.64 1.50
N ILE A 27 6.83 5.91 0.40
CA ILE A 27 5.91 7.04 0.26
C ILE A 27 4.80 6.96 1.32
N THR A 28 4.12 5.81 1.45
CA THR A 28 3.06 5.61 2.47
C THR A 28 3.57 5.85 3.89
N ARG A 29 4.82 5.49 4.18
CA ARG A 29 5.43 5.77 5.48
C ARG A 29 5.73 7.26 5.65
N ALA A 30 6.27 7.92 4.63
CA ALA A 30 6.59 9.34 4.65
C ALA A 30 5.35 10.23 4.86
N VAL A 31 4.21 9.87 4.24
CA VAL A 31 2.96 10.65 4.35
C VAL A 31 2.07 10.22 5.52
N SER A 32 2.54 9.32 6.37
CA SER A 32 1.70 8.75 7.43
C SER A 32 1.30 9.70 8.56
N PHE A 33 1.86 10.90 8.58
CA PHE A 33 1.40 11.98 9.45
C PHE A 33 0.03 12.53 9.03
N LEU A 34 -0.43 12.25 7.81
CA LEU A 34 -1.78 12.57 7.35
C LEU A 34 -2.77 11.56 7.94
N GLY A 35 -3.54 11.97 8.95
CA GLY A 35 -4.44 11.08 9.70
C GLY A 35 -5.53 10.37 8.89
N ASN A 36 -5.82 10.82 7.66
CA ASN A 36 -6.82 10.23 6.77
C ASN A 36 -6.23 9.28 5.71
N VAL A 37 -4.92 8.99 5.76
CA VAL A 37 -4.29 8.02 4.85
C VAL A 37 -4.46 6.60 5.38
N ASP A 38 -5.26 5.80 4.68
CA ASP A 38 -5.39 4.36 4.94
C ASP A 38 -4.16 3.62 4.39
N ARG A 39 -3.23 3.34 5.31
CA ARG A 39 -1.99 2.65 4.99
C ARG A 39 -2.21 1.19 4.61
N THR A 40 -3.28 0.57 5.11
CA THR A 40 -3.53 -0.86 4.92
C THR A 40 -4.10 -1.16 3.54
N GLU A 41 -4.81 -0.19 2.97
CA GLU A 41 -5.38 -0.26 1.62
C GLU A 41 -4.47 0.36 0.55
N THR A 42 -3.21 0.69 0.87
CA THR A 42 -2.30 1.18 -0.17
C THR A 42 -1.98 0.08 -1.18
N THR A 43 -2.10 0.42 -2.46
CA THR A 43 -1.79 -0.43 -3.60
C THR A 43 -0.96 0.33 -4.63
N VAL A 44 -0.26 -0.41 -5.49
CA VAL A 44 0.36 0.12 -6.71
C VAL A 44 -0.23 -0.62 -7.91
N SER A 45 -0.31 0.05 -9.05
CA SER A 45 -0.74 -0.51 -10.33
C SER A 45 0.31 -0.18 -11.40
N TYR A 46 0.27 -0.86 -12.54
CA TYR A 46 0.88 -0.33 -13.74
C TYR A 46 0.10 0.91 -14.21
N GLU A 47 0.76 1.80 -14.96
CA GLU A 47 0.15 3.05 -15.44
C GLU A 47 -1.03 2.79 -16.38
N ASP A 48 -0.90 1.80 -17.28
CA ASP A 48 -1.94 1.42 -18.23
C ASP A 48 -2.96 0.43 -17.67
N GLU A 49 -2.76 -0.07 -16.44
CA GLU A 49 -3.62 -1.07 -15.79
C GLU A 49 -4.05 -0.63 -14.39
N GLN A 50 -4.55 0.60 -14.26
CA GLN A 50 -4.86 1.19 -12.94
C GLN A 50 -5.96 0.47 -12.14
N GLY A 51 -6.77 -0.37 -12.80
CA GLY A 51 -7.74 -1.25 -12.15
C GLY A 51 -7.13 -2.53 -11.55
N VAL A 52 -5.83 -2.78 -11.77
CA VAL A 52 -5.10 -3.93 -11.22
C VAL A 52 -4.30 -3.49 -9.99
N HIS A 53 -4.81 -3.83 -8.82
CA HIS A 53 -4.27 -3.38 -7.55
C HIS A 53 -3.28 -4.39 -6.97
N HIS A 54 -2.01 -4.01 -6.85
CA HIS A 54 -1.00 -4.79 -6.16
C HIS A 54 -0.80 -4.24 -4.74
N ARG A 55 -1.20 -5.01 -3.73
CA ARG A 55 -0.98 -4.66 -2.32
C ARG A 55 0.50 -4.49 -1.98
N ILE A 56 0.79 -3.54 -1.10
CA ILE A 56 2.16 -3.27 -0.63
C ILE A 56 2.44 -3.81 0.79
N PHE A 57 1.40 -3.94 1.62
CA PHE A 57 1.47 -4.54 2.95
C PHE A 57 0.79 -5.91 2.97
N CYS A 58 1.22 -6.74 3.92
CA CYS A 58 0.52 -7.97 4.23
C CYS A 58 -0.88 -7.65 4.80
N ASP A 59 -1.88 -8.39 4.36
CA ASP A 59 -3.28 -8.18 4.74
C ASP A 59 -3.74 -9.07 5.89
N ARG A 60 -2.88 -9.98 6.36
CA ARG A 60 -3.16 -10.89 7.47
C ARG A 60 -3.44 -10.12 8.77
N LEU A 61 -4.55 -10.49 9.41
CA LEU A 61 -4.89 -10.06 10.77
C LEU A 61 -4.10 -10.90 11.77
N LEU A 62 -3.47 -10.23 12.74
CA LEU A 62 -2.75 -10.84 13.85
C LEU A 62 -3.70 -11.06 15.03
N GLY A 63 -3.30 -11.91 15.98
CA GLY A 63 -4.12 -12.25 17.16
C GLY A 63 -4.49 -11.05 18.05
N ASN A 64 -3.82 -9.91 17.89
CA ASN A 64 -4.11 -8.66 18.59
C ASN A 64 -5.05 -7.72 17.79
N GLY A 65 -5.65 -8.19 16.69
CA GLY A 65 -6.54 -7.40 15.83
C GLY A 65 -5.83 -6.39 14.93
N ARG A 66 -4.50 -6.29 14.98
CA ARG A 66 -3.72 -5.44 14.08
C ARG A 66 -3.41 -6.21 12.79
N ARG A 67 -3.25 -5.49 11.67
CA ARG A 67 -2.71 -6.09 10.44
C ARG A 67 -1.19 -6.20 10.50
N CYS A 68 -0.66 -7.23 9.86
CA CYS A 68 0.77 -7.40 9.68
C CYS A 68 1.38 -6.19 8.93
N THR A 69 2.53 -5.71 9.41
CA THR A 69 3.24 -4.58 8.78
C THR A 69 4.32 -5.04 7.79
N GLY A 70 4.43 -6.34 7.59
CA GLY A 70 5.29 -6.98 6.60
C GLY A 70 4.95 -6.59 5.16
N ARG A 71 5.81 -6.95 4.22
CA ARG A 71 5.54 -6.76 2.79
C ARG A 71 4.49 -7.76 2.33
N ALA A 72 3.62 -7.39 1.38
CA ALA A 72 2.73 -8.38 0.76
C ALA A 72 3.53 -9.60 0.27
N GLY A 73 3.10 -10.81 0.67
CA GLY A 73 3.77 -12.07 0.33
C GLY A 73 5.12 -12.30 0.99
N HIS A 74 5.44 -11.65 2.12
CA HIS A 74 6.68 -11.92 2.84
C HIS A 74 6.74 -13.39 3.33
N PRO A 75 7.93 -14.01 3.34
CA PRO A 75 8.09 -15.35 3.89
C PRO A 75 7.95 -15.33 5.42
N GLY A 76 7.68 -16.49 6.01
CA GLY A 76 7.59 -16.69 7.45
C GLY A 76 6.23 -16.33 8.05
N ASP A 77 6.15 -16.42 9.38
CA ASP A 77 4.95 -16.08 10.13
C ASP A 77 4.68 -14.57 10.14
N CYS A 78 3.40 -14.21 10.26
CA CYS A 78 2.93 -12.83 10.37
C CYS A 78 2.75 -12.43 11.83
#